data_AF-A0AAN5AKI8-F1
#
_entry.id   AF-A0AAN5AKI8-F1
#
_cell.length_a   1.000
_cell.length_b   1.000
_cell.length_c   1.000
_cell.angle_alpha   90.00
_cell.angle_beta   90.00
_cell.angle_gamma   90.00
#
_symmetry.space_group_name_H-M   'P 1'
#
loop_
_entity.id
_entity.type
_entity.pdbx_description
1 polymer ?
#
loop_
_entity_poly.entity_id
_entity_poly.type
_entity_poly.pdbx_seq_one_letter_code
_entity_poly.pdbx_strand_id
1 'polypeptide(L)'
;MKNILAKFLSGLIASFMLFFSISFMTVIPQLHSFLFRPDRIQFKIGFPLVYYQEMLVDCPDFNYHWSLANLLLDFGIGMLLVMSGCAIFQKYVK
;
A
#
# COMPACT_ATOMS: atom_id res chain seq x y z
N MET A 1 3.06 8.93 30.15
CA MET A 1 3.23 7.82 29.19
C MET A 1 1.99 7.52 28.35
N LYS A 2 0.78 7.37 28.93
CA LYS A 2 -0.47 7.06 28.17
C LYS A 2 -0.72 7.96 26.96
N ASN A 3 -0.49 9.27 27.07
CA ASN A 3 -0.70 10.22 25.96
C ASN A 3 0.30 10.11 24.80
N ILE A 4 1.50 9.58 25.02
CA ILE A 4 2.51 9.42 23.95
C ILE A 4 2.22 8.13 23.19
N LEU A 5 1.93 7.04 23.90
CA LEU A 5 1.56 5.76 23.30
C LEU A 5 0.29 5.90 22.45
N ALA A 6 -0.72 6.61 22.95
CA ALA A 6 -1.95 6.85 22.21
C ALA A 6 -1.72 7.65 20.91
N LYS A 7 -0.88 8.70 20.95
CA LYS A 7 -0.52 9.48 19.77
C LYS A 7 0.24 8.63 18.74
N PHE A 8 1.20 7.84 19.21
CA PHE A 8 1.97 6.93 18.37
C PHE A 8 1.05 5.90 17.69
N LEU A 9 0.16 5.27 18.45
CA LEU A 9 -0.81 4.30 17.93
C LEU A 9 -1.78 4.95 16.92
N SER A 10 -2.25 6.16 17.20
CA SER A 10 -3.12 6.88 16.26
C SER A 10 -2.41 7.22 14.96
N GLY A 11 -1.13 7.61 15.01
CA GLY A 11 -0.32 7.85 13.82
C GLY A 11 -0.06 6.58 13.01
N LEU A 12 0.19 5.46 13.69
CA LEU A 12 0.35 4.14 13.07
C LEU A 12 -0.92 3.71 12.34
N ILE A 13 -2.08 3.82 12.99
CA ILE A 13 -3.38 3.49 12.38
C ILE A 13 -3.66 4.40 11.18
N ALA A 14 -3.44 5.71 11.30
CA ALA A 14 -3.64 6.65 10.20
C ALA A 14 -2.73 6.33 9.01
N SER A 15 -1.47 5.93 9.27
CA SER A 15 -0.52 5.51 8.24
C SER A 15 -1.01 4.26 7.51
N PHE A 16 -1.51 3.25 8.23
CA PHE A 16 -2.09 2.06 7.62
C PHE A 16 -3.31 2.37 6.78
N MET A 17 -4.23 3.21 7.26
CA MET A 17 -5.41 3.59 6.50
C MET A 17 -5.05 4.32 5.20
N LEU A 18 -4.11 5.27 5.26
CA LEU A 18 -3.61 5.97 4.09
C LEU A 18 -2.96 4.99 3.10
N PHE A 19 -2.13 4.08 3.61
CA PHE A 19 -1.42 3.08 2.83
C PHE A 19 -2.35 2.15 2.06
N PHE A 20 -3.29 1.52 2.76
CA PHE A 20 -4.25 0.61 2.14
C PHE A 20 -5.18 1.35 1.17
N SER A 21 -5.53 2.61 1.46
CA SER A 21 -6.35 3.42 0.56
C SER A 21 -5.62 3.71 -0.76
N ILE A 22 -4.36 4.17 -0.70
CA ILE A 22 -3.56 4.45 -1.90
C ILE A 22 -3.33 3.16 -2.68
N SER A 23 -2.97 2.08 -1.99
CA SER A 23 -2.73 0.80 -2.65
C SER A 23 -4.00 0.24 -3.30
N PHE A 24 -5.18 0.42 -2.68
CA PHE A 24 -6.46 0.08 -3.31
C PHE A 24 -6.75 0.93 -4.55
N MET A 25 -6.42 2.23 -4.54
CA MET A 25 -6.60 3.09 -5.71
C MET A 25 -5.80 2.61 -6.92
N THR A 26 -4.66 1.92 -6.71
CA THR A 26 -3.87 1.34 -7.82
C THR A 26 -4.61 0.24 -8.60
N VAL A 27 -5.67 -0.32 -8.02
CA VAL A 27 -6.51 -1.34 -8.63
C VAL A 27 -7.49 -0.75 -9.67
N ILE A 28 -7.97 0.48 -9.45
CA ILE A 28 -9.02 1.09 -10.27
C ILE A 28 -8.63 1.20 -11.76
N PRO A 29 -7.43 1.70 -12.13
CA PRO A 29 -7.01 1.74 -13.54
C PRO A 29 -6.91 0.35 -14.19
N GLN A 30 -6.64 -0.68 -13.39
CA GLN A 30 -6.45 -2.05 -13.86
C GLN A 30 -7.78 -2.78 -14.09
N LEU A 31 -8.80 -2.47 -13.28
CA LEU A 31 -10.19 -2.91 -13.48
C LEU A 31 -10.72 -2.49 -14.85
N HIS A 32 -10.44 -1.24 -15.27
CA HIS A 32 -10.83 -0.79 -16.62
C HIS A 32 -10.18 -1.65 -17.69
N SER A 33 -8.87 -1.91 -17.58
CA SER A 33 -8.21 -2.79 -18.55
C SER A 33 -8.83 -4.19 -18.58
N PHE A 34 -9.13 -4.78 -17.42
CA PHE A 34 -9.70 -6.12 -17.29
C PHE A 34 -11.05 -6.24 -18.00
N LEU A 35 -11.91 -5.23 -17.91
CA LEU A 35 -13.23 -5.22 -18.54
C LEU A 35 -13.19 -5.09 -20.07
N PHE A 36 -12.13 -4.51 -20.63
CA PHE A 36 -12.08 -4.14 -22.05
C PHE A 36 -11.00 -4.87 -22.89
N ARG A 37 -10.02 -5.55 -22.28
CA ARG A 37 -8.95 -6.33 -22.97
C ARG A 37 -8.44 -7.53 -22.15
N PRO A 38 -9.24 -8.59 -21.96
CA PRO A 38 -8.93 -9.66 -21.00
C PRO A 38 -7.65 -10.47 -21.31
N ASP A 39 -7.22 -10.51 -22.56
CA ASP A 39 -6.23 -11.49 -23.07
C ASP A 39 -4.75 -11.18 -22.73
N ARG A 40 -4.43 -10.05 -22.05
CA ARG A 40 -3.03 -9.64 -21.81
C ARG A 40 -2.73 -9.01 -20.45
N ILE A 41 -3.59 -9.17 -19.45
CA ILE A 41 -3.53 -8.30 -18.27
C ILE A 41 -2.94 -9.02 -17.06
N GLN A 42 -1.86 -8.44 -16.54
CA GLN A 42 -1.35 -8.75 -15.20
C GLN A 42 -2.05 -7.83 -14.21
N PHE A 43 -2.72 -8.41 -13.21
CA PHE A 43 -3.35 -7.66 -12.13
C PHE A 43 -2.33 -7.48 -10.99
N LYS A 44 -2.06 -6.25 -10.60
CA LYS A 44 -1.03 -5.89 -9.62
C LYS A 44 -1.65 -5.00 -8.56
N ILE A 45 -1.32 -5.25 -7.29
CA ILE A 45 -1.67 -4.36 -6.20
C ILE A 45 -0.40 -3.96 -5.48
N GLY A 46 -0.22 -2.65 -5.25
CA GLY A 46 0.99 -2.15 -4.64
C GLY A 46 1.12 -0.64 -4.62
N PHE A 47 1.73 -0.09 -3.58
CA PHE A 47 2.26 1.27 -3.61
C PHE A 47 3.23 1.53 -2.46
N PRO A 48 4.48 2.00 -2.69
CA PRO A 48 5.18 2.15 -3.97
C PRO A 48 5.66 0.83 -4.59
N LEU A 49 5.71 -0.26 -3.83
CA LEU A 49 6.14 -1.58 -4.32
C LEU A 49 4.93 -2.49 -4.57
N VAL A 50 5.08 -3.44 -5.50
CA VAL A 50 4.04 -4.44 -5.80
C VAL A 50 4.08 -5.52 -4.72
N TYR A 51 3.01 -5.63 -3.93
CA TYR A 51 2.89 -6.69 -2.93
C TYR A 51 2.04 -7.88 -3.40
N TYR A 52 1.18 -7.68 -4.41
CA TYR A 52 0.43 -8.75 -5.04
C TYR A 52 0.50 -8.64 -6.56
N GLN A 53 0.71 -9.76 -7.23
CA GLN A 53 0.63 -9.86 -8.68
C GLN A 53 -0.06 -11.16 -9.07
N GLU A 54 -1.06 -11.07 -9.93
CA GLU A 54 -1.72 -12.18 -10.59
C GLU A 54 -1.38 -12.15 -12.08
N MET A 55 -0.95 -13.29 -12.61
CA MET A 55 -0.63 -13.51 -14.01
C MET A 55 -1.69 -14.41 -14.61
N LEU A 56 -2.48 -13.88 -15.55
CA LEU A 56 -3.36 -14.70 -16.37
C LEU A 56 -2.50 -15.55 -17.30
N VAL A 57 -2.31 -16.82 -16.94
CA VAL A 57 -1.79 -17.86 -17.82
C VAL A 57 -3.00 -18.69 -18.21
N ASP A 58 -3.23 -18.88 -19.52
CA ASP A 58 -4.26 -19.80 -20.00
C ASP A 58 -4.13 -21.14 -19.26
N CYS A 59 -5.25 -21.66 -18.75
CA CYS A 59 -5.40 -22.84 -17.90
C CYS A 59 -4.24 -23.88 -17.94
N PRO A 60 -3.87 -24.45 -16.77
CA PRO A 60 -4.79 -24.69 -15.64
C PRO A 60 -4.45 -23.95 -14.33
N ASP A 61 -3.29 -23.31 -14.21
CA ASP A 61 -2.80 -22.84 -12.91
C ASP A 61 -2.89 -21.31 -12.76
N PHE A 62 -3.68 -20.86 -11.78
CA PHE A 62 -3.68 -19.47 -11.32
C PHE A 62 -2.30 -19.11 -10.76
N ASN A 63 -1.48 -18.44 -11.56
CA ASN A 63 -0.17 -17.99 -11.13
C ASN A 63 -0.29 -16.64 -10.42
N TYR A 64 -0.27 -16.65 -9.10
CA TYR A 64 -0.21 -15.44 -8.28
C TYR A 64 1.04 -15.42 -7.40
N HIS A 65 1.53 -14.22 -7.12
CA HIS A 65 2.70 -13.97 -6.29
C HIS A 65 2.41 -12.90 -5.25
N TRP A 66 2.71 -13.22 -4.00
CA TRP A 66 2.71 -12.27 -2.90
C TRP A 66 4.15 -11.94 -2.49
N SER A 67 4.47 -10.65 -2.41
CA SER A 67 5.72 -10.16 -1.84
C SER A 67 5.46 -9.49 -0.49
N LEU A 68 5.53 -10.29 0.58
CA LEU A 68 5.44 -9.78 1.95
C LEU A 68 6.59 -8.81 2.27
N ALA A 69 7.77 -9.03 1.67
CA ALA A 69 8.91 -8.13 1.83
C ALA A 69 8.60 -6.73 1.32
N ASN A 70 7.96 -6.62 0.14
CA ASN A 70 7.56 -5.33 -0.43
C ASN A 70 6.51 -4.65 0.46
N LEU A 71 5.53 -5.40 0.97
CA LEU A 71 4.54 -4.87 1.90
C LEU A 71 5.17 -4.29 3.18
N LEU A 72 6.13 -5.01 3.77
CA LEU A 72 6.81 -4.56 4.98
C LEU A 72 7.71 -3.35 4.75
N LEU A 73 8.41 -3.30 3.61
CA LEU A 73 9.23 -2.15 3.22
C LEU A 73 8.38 -0.90 3.06
N ASP A 74 7.26 -1.03 2.36
CA ASP A 74 6.33 0.06 2.13
C ASP A 74 5.71 0.57 3.43
N PHE A 75 5.39 -0.32 4.38
CA PHE A 75 4.99 0.08 5.73
C PHE A 75 6.09 0.83 6.47
N GLY A 76 7.34 0.37 6.38
CA GLY A 76 8.48 1.04 7.00
C GLY A 76 8.67 2.46 6.45
N ILE A 77 8.61 2.61 5.13
CA ILE A 77 8.72 3.91 4.46
C ILE A 77 7.57 4.83 4.87
N GLY A 78 6.32 4.34 4.83
CA GLY A 78 5.14 5.11 5.23
C GLY A 78 5.23 5.60 6.67
N MET A 79 5.66 4.73 7.59
CA MET A 79 5.85 5.10 8.99
C MET A 79 6.92 6.19 9.17
N LEU A 80 8.05 6.08 8.48
CA LEU A 80 9.11 7.09 8.51
C LEU A 80 8.61 8.46 7.99
N LEU A 81 7.83 8.46 6.90
CA LEU A 81 7.24 9.67 6.34
C LEU A 81 6.23 10.33 7.29
N VAL A 82 5.33 9.55 7.89
CA VAL A 82 4.34 10.10 8.85
C VAL A 82 5.04 10.63 10.10
N MET A 83 6.00 9.89 10.66
CA MET A 83 6.71 10.30 11.86
C MET A 83 7.56 11.56 11.62
N SER A 84 8.26 11.64 10.48
CA SER A 84 9.02 12.84 10.11
C SER A 84 8.11 14.04 9.84
N GLY A 85 7.01 13.85 9.13
CA GLY A 85 5.99 14.90 8.92
C GLY A 85 5.41 15.42 10.24
N CYS A 86 5.09 14.52 11.18
CA CYS A 86 4.62 14.90 12.52
C CYS A 86 5.68 15.70 13.29
N ALA A 87 6.95 15.28 13.24
CA ALA A 87 8.05 15.98 13.92
C ALA A 87 8.29 17.37 13.32
N ILE A 88 8.25 17.51 12.00
CA ILE A 88 8.37 18.80 11.30
C ILE A 88 7.20 19.71 11.67
N PHE A 89 5.97 19.21 11.62
CA PHE A 89 4.77 19.99 11.97
C PHE A 89 4.84 20.51 13.41
N GLN A 90 5.27 19.68 14.35
CA GLN A 90 5.47 20.08 15.75
C GLN A 90 6.57 21.13 15.94
N LYS A 91 7.56 21.19 15.05
CA LYS A 91 8.70 22.11 15.16
C LYS A 91 8.43 23.47 14.50
N TYR A 92 7.62 23.50 13.43
CA TYR A 92 7.50 24.68 12.57
C TYR A 92 6.09 25.29 12.50
N VAL A 93 5.04 24.52 12.80
CA VAL A 93 3.65 25.00 12.69
C VAL A 93 3.00 25.20 14.06
N LYS A 94 3.48 24.49 15.08
CA LYS A 94 3.03 24.59 16.46
C LYS A 94 4.11 25.20 17.33
#